data_AF-I1S8M0-F1
#
_entry.id   AF-I1S8M0-F1
#
_cell.length_a   1.000
_cell.length_b   1.000
_cell.length_c   1.000
_cell.angle_alpha   90.00
_cell.angle_beta   90.00
_cell.angle_gamma   90.00
#
_symmetry.space_group_name_H-M   'P 1'
#
loop_
_entity.id
_entity.type
_entity.pdbx_description
1 polymer ?
#
loop_
_entity_poly.entity_id
_entity_poly.type
_entity_poly.pdbx_seq_one_letter_code
_entity_poly.pdbx_strand_id
1 'polypeptide(L)'
;MIEAAVGVEKLSSLLTLTFALHWFACQLTHKEMKKNTNPRNSRRIDVLYNPENDPEDPRQATVDIVAVHSLDGLGSNIDRPWSWPSDQPEKSVHWLHDKNMLRSEIPTARIMTFDYDSTWTSNAPQLLLESLGEDLIRSLHDVRHDQQRPVVFVAHGFGGEREFEDIIHCTAGFVSLGTPFRGTKIYWNAELVASIMRLCGTDRSIPSLLSYDNTRLRDKTHTLTSLRKVFPFPLFCFHEVFETTFTKLPPMLNFFKAIVVDEASACIPGDEQAHLQVNHDELNKYSGPEDKSYQIVSSEIAKMCKNTATVIKRQNDSDKSSPMYWGRYVRT
;
A
#
# COMPACT_ATOMS: atom_id res chain seq x y z
N MET A 1 -29.71 38.66 -9.37
CA MET A 1 -28.87 37.58 -9.94
C MET A 1 -27.39 37.97 -10.17
N ILE A 2 -26.98 39.23 -10.00
CA ILE A 2 -25.58 39.65 -10.25
C ILE A 2 -24.71 39.63 -8.97
N GLU A 3 -25.29 39.78 -7.78
CA GLU A 3 -24.52 39.76 -6.52
C GLU A 3 -23.97 38.38 -6.10
N ALA A 4 -24.63 37.29 -6.51
CA ALA A 4 -24.18 35.93 -6.18
C ALA A 4 -22.91 35.52 -6.97
N ALA A 5 -22.77 35.99 -8.22
CA ALA A 5 -21.61 35.68 -9.07
C ALA A 5 -20.32 36.35 -8.58
N VAL A 6 -20.42 37.59 -8.09
CA VAL A 6 -19.30 38.34 -7.50
C VAL A 6 -18.78 37.67 -6.22
N GLY A 7 -19.66 37.01 -5.47
CA GLY A 7 -19.28 36.24 -4.27
C GLY A 7 -18.46 35.00 -4.59
N VAL A 8 -18.80 34.28 -5.66
CA VAL A 8 -18.12 33.03 -6.08
C VAL A 8 -16.74 33.32 -6.65
N GLU A 9 -16.58 34.36 -7.48
CA GLU A 9 -15.27 34.75 -8.02
C GLU A 9 -14.33 35.30 -6.93
N LYS A 10 -14.86 36.03 -5.95
CA LYS A 10 -14.10 36.49 -4.78
C LYS A 10 -13.71 35.33 -3.87
N LEU A 11 -14.58 34.34 -3.67
CA LEU A 11 -14.22 33.13 -2.93
C LEU A 11 -13.13 32.33 -3.65
N SER A 12 -13.28 32.15 -4.96
CA SER A 12 -12.31 31.45 -5.81
C SER A 12 -10.94 32.12 -5.75
N SER A 13 -10.86 33.45 -5.96
CA SER A 13 -9.59 34.18 -5.90
C SER A 13 -8.95 34.19 -4.52
N LEU A 14 -9.74 34.27 -3.44
CA LEU A 14 -9.24 34.20 -2.06
C LEU A 14 -8.70 32.80 -1.71
N LEU A 15 -9.38 31.75 -2.19
CA LEU A 15 -8.91 30.37 -2.12
C LEU A 15 -7.59 30.22 -2.89
N THR A 16 -7.50 30.72 -4.13
CA THR A 16 -6.27 30.62 -4.93
C THR A 16 -5.08 31.33 -4.27
N LEU A 17 -5.30 32.50 -3.65
CA LEU A 17 -4.24 33.24 -2.96
C LEU A 17 -3.78 32.55 -1.67
N THR A 18 -4.71 32.00 -0.89
CA THR A 18 -4.38 31.22 0.31
C THR A 18 -3.67 29.92 -0.04
N PHE A 19 -4.07 29.25 -1.13
CA PHE A 19 -3.36 28.09 -1.67
C PHE A 19 -1.93 28.44 -2.15
N ALA A 20 -1.74 29.60 -2.79
CA ALA A 20 -0.42 30.05 -3.23
C ALA A 20 0.52 30.37 -2.05
N LEU A 21 0.00 31.01 -0.99
CA LEU A 21 0.75 31.29 0.23
C LEU A 21 1.09 30.02 1.00
N HIS A 22 0.16 29.06 1.07
CA HIS A 22 0.41 27.76 1.71
C HIS A 22 1.41 26.92 0.91
N TRP A 23 1.33 26.90 -0.42
CA TRP A 23 2.36 26.30 -1.28
C TRP A 23 3.73 26.90 -0.95
N PHE A 24 3.84 28.23 -0.93
CA PHE A 24 5.11 28.90 -0.68
C PHE A 24 5.69 28.53 0.69
N ALA A 25 4.84 28.43 1.72
CA ALA A 25 5.22 27.96 3.05
C ALA A 25 5.64 26.48 3.07
N CYS A 26 4.91 25.59 2.37
CA CYS A 26 5.26 24.18 2.22
C CYS A 26 6.58 23.95 1.48
N GLN A 27 6.93 24.80 0.50
CA GLN A 27 8.23 24.72 -0.17
C GLN A 27 9.38 25.18 0.70
N LEU A 28 9.15 26.11 1.63
CA LEU A 28 10.15 26.52 2.60
C LEU A 28 10.41 25.40 3.63
N THR A 29 9.38 24.66 4.07
CA THR A 29 9.54 23.53 5.00
C THR A 29 10.08 22.25 4.34
N HIS A 30 9.72 21.98 3.08
CA HIS A 30 10.28 20.84 2.32
C HIS A 30 11.79 20.97 2.03
N LYS A 31 12.36 22.17 2.14
CA LYS A 31 13.78 22.42 1.84
C LYS A 31 14.73 21.92 2.94
N GLU A 32 14.24 21.65 4.16
CA GLU A 32 15.09 21.34 5.32
C GLU A 32 15.35 19.85 5.60
N MET A 33 14.79 18.89 4.86
CA MET A 33 15.02 17.45 5.12
C MET A 33 15.32 16.60 3.87
N LYS A 34 16.12 17.11 2.92
CA LYS A 34 16.74 16.22 1.92
C LYS A 34 17.95 15.53 2.53
N LYS A 35 17.77 14.33 3.07
CA LYS A 35 18.87 13.39 3.29
C LYS A 35 19.51 13.12 1.93
N ASN A 36 20.82 13.37 1.82
CA ASN A 36 21.56 13.38 0.57
C ASN A 36 21.93 11.94 0.13
N THR A 37 20.93 11.12 -0.18
CA THR A 37 21.10 9.78 -0.74
C THR A 37 20.49 9.74 -2.13
N ASN A 38 21.26 9.34 -3.13
CA ASN A 38 20.77 9.16 -4.50
C ASN A 38 19.77 7.98 -4.52
N PRO A 39 18.45 8.23 -4.68
CA PRO A 39 17.43 7.19 -4.55
C PRO A 39 17.45 6.18 -5.69
N ARG A 40 18.25 6.43 -6.74
CA ARG A 40 18.43 5.50 -7.87
C ARG A 40 19.39 4.34 -7.58
N ASN A 41 20.00 4.30 -6.38
CA ASN A 41 21.04 3.32 -6.02
C ASN A 41 20.76 2.58 -4.71
N SER A 42 19.57 2.72 -4.11
CA SER A 42 19.14 1.91 -2.96
C SER A 42 18.61 0.56 -3.43
N ARG A 43 18.73 -0.47 -2.59
CA ARG A 43 18.06 -1.76 -2.82
C ARG A 43 16.55 -1.52 -2.82
N ARG A 44 15.86 -2.05 -3.84
CA ARG A 44 14.40 -1.96 -3.97
C ARG A 44 13.64 -2.75 -2.91
N ILE A 45 14.25 -3.79 -2.35
CA ILE A 45 13.72 -4.51 -1.19
C ILE A 45 14.63 -4.23 0.00
N ASP A 46 14.03 -3.72 1.08
CA ASP A 46 14.71 -3.58 2.36
C ASP A 46 14.25 -4.66 3.34
N VAL A 47 15.20 -5.28 4.03
CA VAL A 47 14.96 -6.36 4.98
C VAL A 47 14.95 -5.76 6.37
N LEU A 48 13.75 -5.40 6.85
CA LEU A 48 13.54 -4.75 8.15
C LEU A 48 13.84 -5.71 9.31
N TYR A 49 13.58 -6.99 9.13
CA TYR A 49 13.89 -8.02 10.12
C TYR A 49 14.20 -9.35 9.44
N ASN A 50 15.32 -9.97 9.82
CA ASN A 50 15.62 -11.36 9.49
C ASN A 50 15.83 -12.15 10.80
N PRO A 51 14.95 -13.12 11.13
CA PRO A 51 15.07 -13.89 12.37
C PRO A 51 16.36 -14.73 12.43
N GLU A 52 16.95 -15.07 11.28
CA GLU A 52 18.21 -15.81 11.22
C GLU A 52 19.40 -14.97 11.71
N ASN A 53 19.25 -13.64 11.69
CA ASN A 53 20.26 -12.67 12.11
C ASN A 53 19.94 -12.02 13.46
N ASP A 54 18.91 -12.48 14.18
CA ASP A 54 18.55 -11.93 15.48
C ASP A 54 19.67 -12.21 16.50
N PRO A 55 20.28 -11.19 17.14
CA PRO A 55 21.43 -11.38 18.01
C PRO A 55 21.09 -12.04 19.35
N GLU A 56 19.81 -11.98 19.77
CA GLU A 56 19.37 -12.53 21.05
C GLU A 56 18.82 -13.95 20.89
N ASP A 57 18.05 -14.19 19.83
CA ASP A 57 17.37 -15.46 19.59
C ASP A 57 17.27 -15.78 18.09
N PRO A 58 18.36 -16.27 17.46
CA PRO A 58 18.36 -16.63 16.06
C PRO A 58 17.38 -17.78 15.76
N ARG A 59 16.48 -17.57 14.80
CA ARG A 59 15.49 -18.57 14.37
C ARG A 59 15.50 -18.75 12.87
N GLN A 60 15.21 -19.96 12.40
CA GLN A 60 15.04 -20.20 10.97
C GLN A 60 13.82 -19.43 10.45
N ALA A 61 13.99 -18.69 9.35
CA ALA A 61 12.87 -18.01 8.71
C ALA A 61 11.95 -19.03 8.01
N THR A 62 10.68 -19.04 8.41
CA THR A 62 9.65 -19.99 7.92
C THR A 62 8.70 -19.36 6.91
N VAL A 63 8.64 -18.04 6.86
CA VAL A 63 7.76 -17.25 5.99
C VAL A 63 8.42 -15.91 5.70
N ASP A 64 8.22 -15.38 4.51
CA ASP A 64 8.55 -14.01 4.14
C ASP A 64 7.29 -13.15 4.16
N ILE A 65 7.31 -12.04 4.92
CA ILE A 65 6.27 -11.01 4.88
C ILE A 65 6.78 -9.87 4.02
N VAL A 66 6.05 -9.54 2.95
CA VAL A 66 6.42 -8.47 2.02
C VAL A 66 5.40 -7.35 2.08
N ALA A 67 5.81 -6.22 2.66
CA ALA A 67 5.01 -5.03 2.76
C ALA A 67 5.18 -4.15 1.50
N VAL A 68 4.07 -3.76 0.88
CA VAL A 68 4.05 -2.93 -0.34
C VAL A 68 3.20 -1.69 -0.08
N HIS A 69 3.85 -0.53 0.01
CA HIS A 69 3.16 0.73 0.30
C HIS A 69 2.40 1.26 -0.93
N SER A 70 1.51 2.23 -0.72
CA SER A 70 0.77 2.90 -1.80
C SER A 70 1.63 3.95 -2.51
N LEU A 71 1.09 4.49 -3.60
CA LEU A 71 1.63 5.62 -4.34
C LEU A 71 1.27 6.94 -3.62
N ASP A 72 1.91 7.20 -2.50
CA ASP A 72 1.59 8.31 -1.57
C ASP A 72 2.26 9.65 -1.92
N GLY A 73 3.04 9.72 -3.01
CA GLY A 73 3.74 10.94 -3.41
C GLY A 73 4.89 11.34 -2.47
N LEU A 74 5.26 10.47 -1.53
CA LEU A 74 6.30 10.73 -0.54
C LEU A 74 7.73 10.43 -1.06
N GLY A 75 7.84 9.95 -2.29
CA GLY A 75 9.10 9.51 -2.90
C GLY A 75 9.61 8.21 -2.28
N SER A 76 10.90 7.93 -2.41
CA SER A 76 11.55 6.73 -1.85
C SER A 76 11.82 6.87 -0.34
N ASN A 77 10.76 6.97 0.46
CA ASN A 77 10.87 6.97 1.92
C ASN A 77 10.14 5.74 2.48
N ILE A 78 10.92 4.69 2.74
CA ILE A 78 10.47 3.36 3.13
C ILE A 78 9.77 3.33 4.49
N ASP A 79 10.27 4.10 5.45
CA ASP A 79 9.84 3.99 6.85
C ASP A 79 8.49 4.67 7.09
N ARG A 80 8.28 5.81 6.41
CA ARG A 80 7.16 6.71 6.68
C ARG A 80 5.77 6.10 6.43
N PRO A 81 5.54 5.29 5.37
CA PRO A 81 4.26 4.63 5.16
C PRO A 81 3.86 3.73 6.33
N TRP A 82 4.83 3.08 6.97
CA TRP A 82 4.60 2.08 8.01
C TRP A 82 4.87 2.58 9.42
N SER A 83 5.10 3.89 9.59
CA SER A 83 5.41 4.50 10.87
C SER A 83 4.28 5.37 11.37
N TRP A 84 3.85 5.15 12.61
CA TRP A 84 2.99 6.09 13.30
C TRP A 84 3.78 7.34 13.69
N PRO A 85 3.34 8.54 13.26
CA PRO A 85 4.08 9.77 13.52
C PRO A 85 3.97 10.16 15.00
N SER A 86 5.03 10.76 15.52
CA SER A 86 5.08 11.35 16.85
C SER A 86 5.85 12.66 16.77
N ASP A 87 5.46 13.64 17.58
CA ASP A 87 6.18 14.93 17.72
C ASP A 87 7.61 14.73 18.26
N GLN A 88 7.84 13.57 18.87
CA GLN A 88 9.13 13.08 19.31
C GLN A 88 9.53 11.91 18.39
N PRO A 89 10.44 12.10 17.42
CA PRO A 89 10.81 11.07 16.45
C PRO A 89 11.23 9.73 17.07
N GLU A 90 11.88 9.77 18.24
CA GLU A 90 12.26 8.60 19.04
C GLU A 90 11.09 7.80 19.61
N LYS A 91 9.88 8.38 19.58
CA LYS A 91 8.61 7.75 19.96
C LYS A 91 7.74 7.38 18.76
N SER A 92 8.24 7.56 17.53
CA SER A 92 7.57 7.00 16.36
C SER A 92 7.58 5.48 16.44
N VAL A 93 6.50 4.84 15.96
CA VAL A 93 6.35 3.38 16.02
C VAL A 93 6.35 2.84 14.61
N HIS A 94 7.33 1.99 14.28
CA HIS A 94 7.43 1.30 13.02
C HIS A 94 7.00 -0.16 13.19
N TRP A 95 5.72 -0.45 12.96
CA TRP A 95 5.12 -1.74 13.36
C TRP A 95 5.68 -2.99 12.65
N LEU A 96 6.33 -2.82 11.49
CA LEU A 96 7.03 -3.89 10.78
C LEU A 96 8.48 -4.14 11.29
N HIS A 97 9.08 -3.19 11.99
CA HIS A 97 10.50 -3.21 12.38
C HIS A 97 10.69 -3.32 13.91
N ASP A 98 9.80 -2.71 14.69
CA ASP A 98 9.92 -2.64 16.14
C ASP A 98 9.69 -4.01 16.80
N LYS A 99 10.54 -4.33 17.80
CA LYS A 99 10.62 -5.67 18.41
C LYS A 99 9.32 -6.11 19.09
N ASN A 100 8.59 -5.16 19.67
CA ASN A 100 7.32 -5.39 20.38
C ASN A 100 6.07 -5.29 19.49
N MET A 101 6.26 -5.25 18.16
CA MET A 101 5.19 -5.17 17.17
C MET A 101 5.12 -6.49 16.37
N LEU A 102 5.06 -6.45 15.03
CA LEU A 102 4.79 -7.64 14.23
C LEU A 102 5.83 -8.76 14.46
N ARG A 103 7.06 -8.36 14.78
CA ARG A 103 8.16 -9.26 15.12
C ARG A 103 7.85 -10.16 16.31
N SER A 104 7.19 -9.66 17.35
CA SER A 104 6.83 -10.48 18.52
C SER A 104 5.67 -11.42 18.23
N GLU A 105 4.76 -11.04 17.32
CA GLU A 105 3.63 -11.88 16.90
C GLU A 105 4.09 -13.06 16.04
N ILE A 106 5.10 -12.84 15.19
CA ILE A 106 5.58 -13.82 14.20
C ILE A 106 7.11 -13.84 14.19
N PRO A 107 7.75 -14.33 15.27
CA PRO A 107 9.21 -14.28 15.44
C PRO A 107 10.01 -15.14 14.46
N THR A 108 9.34 -15.95 13.63
CA THR A 108 9.95 -16.75 12.57
C THR A 108 9.73 -16.18 11.17
N ALA A 109 9.15 -14.98 11.06
CA ALA A 109 8.96 -14.29 9.80
C ALA A 109 10.14 -13.38 9.47
N ARG A 110 10.64 -13.46 8.24
CA ARG A 110 11.48 -12.39 7.68
C ARG A 110 10.57 -11.30 7.15
N ILE A 111 10.77 -10.07 7.60
CA ILE A 111 9.92 -8.93 7.24
C ILE A 111 10.68 -8.03 6.28
N MET A 112 10.07 -7.76 5.13
CA MET A 112 10.63 -6.98 4.04
C MET A 112 9.64 -5.92 3.58
N THR A 113 10.16 -4.84 3.00
CA THR A 113 9.35 -3.77 2.41
C THR A 113 9.91 -3.42 1.03
N PHE A 114 9.00 -3.09 0.11
CA PHE A 114 9.36 -2.71 -1.26
C PHE A 114 9.44 -1.19 -1.39
N ASP A 115 10.65 -0.68 -1.60
CA ASP A 115 10.97 0.72 -1.87
C ASP A 115 10.85 1.03 -3.35
N TYR A 116 9.98 1.98 -3.66
CA TYR A 116 9.88 2.53 -5.00
C TYR A 116 9.58 4.01 -4.94
N ASP A 117 9.98 4.71 -6.01
CA ASP A 117 9.66 6.12 -6.13
C ASP A 117 8.14 6.27 -6.29
N SER A 118 7.47 6.68 -5.22
CA SER A 118 6.04 6.93 -5.21
C SER A 118 5.68 8.32 -5.75
N THR A 119 6.64 9.10 -6.28
CA THR A 119 6.34 10.38 -6.93
C THR A 119 5.61 10.18 -8.25
N TRP A 120 4.60 11.01 -8.48
CA TRP A 120 3.73 10.90 -9.64
C TRP A 120 4.09 11.94 -10.71
N THR A 121 4.17 11.49 -11.97
CA THR A 121 4.24 12.38 -13.13
C THR A 121 3.16 12.01 -14.16
N SER A 122 2.80 12.95 -15.02
CA SER A 122 1.54 12.98 -15.79
C SER A 122 1.22 11.75 -16.69
N ASN A 123 2.22 11.07 -17.24
CA ASN A 123 2.05 9.86 -18.06
C ASN A 123 2.70 8.60 -17.45
N ALA A 124 3.29 8.74 -16.27
CA ALA A 124 4.01 7.67 -15.60
C ALA A 124 3.16 6.57 -14.94
N PRO A 125 1.93 6.78 -14.41
CA PRO A 125 1.37 5.83 -13.44
C PRO A 125 1.13 4.45 -14.02
N GLN A 126 0.67 4.41 -15.26
CA GLN A 126 0.30 3.17 -15.94
C GLN A 126 1.50 2.30 -16.28
N LEU A 127 2.53 2.91 -16.86
CA LEU A 127 3.81 2.26 -17.15
C LEU A 127 4.52 1.89 -15.84
N LEU A 128 4.38 2.75 -14.82
CA LEU A 128 4.95 2.58 -13.50
C LEU A 128 4.33 1.38 -12.76
N LEU A 129 3.01 1.17 -12.74
CA LEU A 129 2.43 0.05 -11.99
C LEU A 129 2.83 -1.34 -12.54
N GLU A 130 2.91 -1.49 -13.86
CA GLU A 130 3.40 -2.73 -14.50
C GLU A 130 4.89 -2.91 -14.22
N SER A 131 5.72 -1.88 -14.48
CA SER A 131 7.16 -1.95 -14.22
C SER A 131 7.47 -2.18 -12.74
N LEU A 132 6.66 -1.65 -11.82
CA LEU A 132 6.81 -1.87 -10.38
C LEU A 132 6.43 -3.29 -9.96
N GLY A 133 5.51 -3.95 -10.68
CA GLY A 133 5.22 -5.38 -10.48
C GLY A 133 6.45 -6.20 -10.83
N GLU A 134 6.98 -6.01 -12.03
CA GLU A 134 8.20 -6.70 -12.47
C GLU A 134 9.40 -6.41 -11.56
N ASP A 135 9.60 -5.14 -11.17
CA ASP A 135 10.68 -4.74 -10.27
C ASP A 135 10.53 -5.36 -8.88
N LEU A 136 9.30 -5.46 -8.36
CA LEU A 136 9.02 -6.16 -7.10
C LEU A 136 9.43 -7.63 -7.20
N ILE A 137 9.00 -8.32 -8.25
CA ILE A 137 9.32 -9.75 -8.45
C ILE A 137 10.83 -9.95 -8.60
N ARG A 138 11.49 -9.19 -9.47
CA ARG A 138 12.95 -9.27 -9.68
C ARG A 138 13.70 -9.02 -8.36
N SER A 139 13.33 -7.98 -7.64
CA SER A 139 14.00 -7.60 -6.39
C SER A 139 13.76 -8.62 -5.28
N LEU A 140 12.56 -9.21 -5.21
CA LEU A 140 12.28 -10.32 -4.29
C LEU A 140 13.11 -11.55 -4.65
N HIS A 141 13.22 -11.88 -5.94
CA HIS A 141 14.04 -13.00 -6.38
C HIS A 141 15.51 -12.82 -5.96
N ASP A 142 16.06 -11.61 -6.09
CA ASP A 142 17.44 -11.30 -5.71
C ASP A 142 17.71 -11.41 -4.19
N VAL A 143 16.72 -11.07 -3.36
CA VAL A 143 16.85 -11.08 -1.87
C VAL A 143 16.48 -12.44 -1.26
N ARG A 144 15.66 -13.24 -1.96
CA ARG A 144 15.22 -14.55 -1.48
C ARG A 144 16.23 -15.62 -1.91
N HIS A 145 17.01 -16.13 -0.97
CA HIS A 145 17.87 -17.29 -1.23
C HIS A 145 17.06 -18.59 -1.34
N ASP A 146 15.94 -18.67 -0.61
CA ASP A 146 14.98 -19.78 -0.66
C ASP A 146 13.71 -19.32 -1.39
N GLN A 147 13.62 -19.65 -2.68
CA GLN A 147 12.45 -19.34 -3.51
C GLN A 147 11.19 -20.13 -3.11
N GLN A 148 11.35 -21.21 -2.34
CA GLN A 148 10.25 -22.07 -1.91
C GLN A 148 9.61 -21.60 -0.60
N ARG A 149 10.26 -20.69 0.13
CA ARG A 149 9.72 -20.14 1.37
C ARG A 149 8.38 -19.44 1.11
N PRO A 150 7.30 -19.76 1.82
CA PRO A 150 6.01 -19.10 1.63
C PRO A 150 6.10 -17.57 1.80
N VAL A 151 5.34 -16.84 1.00
CA VAL A 151 5.24 -15.37 1.02
C VAL A 151 3.85 -14.94 1.45
N VAL A 152 3.77 -14.00 2.38
CA VAL A 152 2.53 -13.29 2.73
C VAL A 152 2.71 -11.82 2.36
N PHE A 153 1.85 -11.32 1.47
CA PHE A 153 1.87 -9.91 1.10
C PHE A 153 0.99 -9.07 2.03
N VAL A 154 1.48 -7.90 2.40
CA VAL A 154 0.70 -6.85 3.08
C VAL A 154 0.76 -5.60 2.22
N ALA A 155 -0.34 -5.27 1.56
CA ALA A 155 -0.36 -4.22 0.56
C ALA A 155 -1.30 -3.08 0.97
N HIS A 156 -0.83 -1.84 0.89
CA HIS A 156 -1.63 -0.65 1.16
C HIS A 156 -1.98 0.09 -0.13
N GLY A 157 -3.25 0.50 -0.27
CA GLY A 157 -3.73 1.25 -1.43
C GLY A 157 -3.32 0.61 -2.76
N PHE A 158 -2.67 1.38 -3.63
CA PHE A 158 -2.20 0.92 -4.95
C PHE A 158 -1.06 -0.09 -4.91
N GLY A 159 -0.45 -0.34 -3.75
CA GLY A 159 0.51 -1.43 -3.58
C GLY A 159 -0.10 -2.81 -3.83
N GLY A 160 -1.42 -2.95 -3.70
CA GLY A 160 -2.12 -4.22 -3.94
C GLY A 160 -2.46 -4.51 -5.40
N GLU A 161 -2.33 -3.51 -6.28
CA GLU A 161 -2.63 -3.60 -7.72
C GLU A 161 -1.40 -4.07 -8.53
N ARG A 162 -0.69 -5.07 -8.02
CA ARG A 162 0.55 -5.62 -8.62
C ARG A 162 0.28 -6.92 -9.37
N GLU A 163 1.20 -7.28 -10.26
CA GLU A 163 1.19 -8.58 -10.93
C GLU A 163 1.89 -9.60 -10.04
N PHE A 164 1.17 -10.65 -9.67
CA PHE A 164 1.66 -11.71 -8.78
C PHE A 164 1.97 -13.01 -9.52
N GLU A 165 1.83 -13.05 -10.85
CA GLU A 165 1.90 -14.28 -11.65
C GLU A 165 3.15 -15.11 -11.36
N ASP A 166 4.32 -14.50 -11.33
CA ASP A 166 5.60 -15.20 -11.17
C ASP A 166 5.86 -15.68 -9.73
N ILE A 167 5.19 -15.11 -8.74
CA ILE A 167 5.37 -15.44 -7.31
C ILE A 167 4.14 -16.12 -6.70
N ILE A 168 3.09 -16.34 -7.50
CA ILE A 168 1.81 -16.85 -7.03
C ILE A 168 1.93 -18.25 -6.40
N HIS A 169 2.85 -19.07 -6.90
CA HIS A 169 3.08 -20.44 -6.47
C HIS A 169 3.74 -20.56 -5.08
N CYS A 170 4.37 -19.48 -4.60
CA CYS A 170 4.85 -19.40 -3.22
C CYS A 170 4.05 -18.38 -2.39
N THR A 171 3.03 -17.75 -2.97
CA THR A 171 2.15 -16.82 -2.25
C THR A 171 1.17 -17.62 -1.39
N ALA A 172 1.31 -17.49 -0.07
CA ALA A 172 0.51 -18.21 0.91
C ALA A 172 -0.54 -17.34 1.61
N GLY A 173 -0.53 -16.03 1.38
CA GLY A 173 -1.55 -15.11 1.91
C GLY A 173 -1.43 -13.69 1.34
N PHE A 174 -2.53 -12.97 1.37
CA PHE A 174 -2.60 -11.58 0.92
C PHE A 174 -3.49 -10.74 1.83
N VAL A 175 -2.91 -9.73 2.47
CA VAL A 175 -3.63 -8.74 3.27
C VAL A 175 -3.68 -7.43 2.50
N SER A 176 -4.89 -6.97 2.18
CA SER A 176 -5.13 -5.66 1.59
C SER A 176 -5.51 -4.64 2.66
N LEU A 177 -4.90 -3.48 2.62
CA LEU A 177 -5.20 -2.31 3.44
C LEU A 177 -5.73 -1.22 2.49
N GLY A 178 -7.03 -1.21 2.23
CA GLY A 178 -7.69 -0.21 1.38
C GLY A 178 -7.28 -0.26 -0.09
N THR A 179 -6.99 -1.42 -0.68
CA THR A 179 -6.67 -1.51 -2.10
C THR A 179 -7.90 -1.25 -2.97
N PRO A 180 -7.87 -0.29 -3.92
CA PRO A 180 -9.03 0.03 -4.74
C PRO A 180 -9.19 -0.95 -5.92
N PHE A 181 -9.57 -2.20 -5.67
CA PHE A 181 -9.76 -3.25 -6.69
C PHE A 181 -10.74 -2.86 -7.82
N ARG A 182 -11.66 -1.92 -7.55
CA ARG A 182 -12.61 -1.38 -8.55
C ARG A 182 -12.40 0.12 -8.81
N GLY A 183 -11.28 0.71 -8.37
CA GLY A 183 -11.02 2.15 -8.44
C GLY A 183 -11.69 2.94 -7.31
N THR A 184 -11.57 4.27 -7.30
CA THR A 184 -12.09 5.11 -6.21
C THR A 184 -13.26 5.96 -6.68
N LYS A 185 -14.32 6.07 -5.85
CA LYS A 185 -15.47 6.95 -6.10
C LYS A 185 -15.28 8.31 -5.46
N ILE A 186 -14.17 8.97 -5.78
CA ILE A 186 -13.98 10.35 -5.34
C ILE A 186 -14.66 11.24 -6.39
N TYR A 187 -15.93 11.56 -6.16
CA TYR A 187 -16.76 12.41 -7.02
C TYR A 187 -16.41 13.89 -6.86
N TRP A 188 -15.18 14.24 -7.20
CA TRP A 188 -14.73 15.63 -7.17
C TRP A 188 -14.61 16.17 -8.58
N ASN A 189 -14.81 17.48 -8.73
CA ASN A 189 -14.54 18.12 -10.01
C ASN A 189 -13.04 17.93 -10.35
N ALA A 190 -12.72 17.72 -11.63
CA ALA A 190 -11.36 17.38 -12.05
C ALA A 190 -10.32 18.46 -11.69
N GLU A 191 -10.74 19.73 -11.63
CA GLU A 191 -9.89 20.86 -11.26
C GLU A 191 -9.55 20.89 -9.77
N LEU A 192 -10.45 20.45 -8.90
CA LEU A 192 -10.28 20.35 -7.44
C LEU A 192 -9.39 19.16 -7.08
N VAL A 193 -9.60 18.01 -7.73
CA VAL A 193 -8.68 16.86 -7.63
C VAL A 193 -7.28 17.28 -8.07
N ALA A 194 -7.14 17.95 -9.21
CA ALA A 194 -5.85 18.42 -9.70
C ALA A 194 -5.21 19.46 -8.76
N SER A 195 -6.00 20.33 -8.12
CA SER A 195 -5.50 21.36 -7.20
C SER A 195 -5.00 20.77 -5.87
N ILE A 196 -5.71 19.77 -5.33
CA ILE A 196 -5.31 19.04 -4.13
C ILE A 196 -4.08 18.18 -4.40
N MET A 197 -4.06 17.47 -5.53
CA MET A 197 -2.90 16.68 -5.96
C MET A 197 -1.65 17.57 -6.15
N ARG A 198 -1.81 18.78 -6.70
CA ARG A 198 -0.71 19.76 -6.81
C ARG A 198 -0.14 20.20 -5.46
N LEU A 199 -0.99 20.35 -4.44
CA LEU A 199 -0.58 20.70 -3.09
C LEU A 199 0.18 19.55 -2.40
N CYS A 200 -0.14 18.30 -2.77
CA CYS A 200 0.59 17.09 -2.36
C CYS A 200 1.85 16.82 -3.21
N GLY A 201 2.23 17.72 -4.12
CA GLY A 201 3.43 17.58 -4.96
C GLY A 201 3.25 16.69 -6.20
N THR A 202 2.01 16.44 -6.60
CA THR A 202 1.60 15.43 -7.58
C THR A 202 1.10 16.12 -8.86
N ASP A 203 1.58 15.72 -10.05
CA ASP A 203 1.30 16.44 -11.30
C ASP A 203 -0.06 16.06 -11.96
N ARG A 204 -0.58 16.98 -12.79
CA ARG A 204 -2.00 17.22 -13.16
C ARG A 204 -2.89 16.10 -13.77
N SER A 205 -2.46 14.87 -14.04
CA SER A 205 -3.26 13.91 -14.86
C SER A 205 -3.51 12.57 -14.19
N ILE A 206 -4.16 12.64 -13.04
CA ILE A 206 -4.58 11.50 -12.22
C ILE A 206 -6.00 10.96 -12.48
N PRO A 207 -6.98 11.67 -13.09
CA PRO A 207 -8.37 11.21 -13.06
C PRO A 207 -8.63 9.80 -13.64
N SER A 208 -7.85 9.34 -14.61
CA SER A 208 -8.18 8.11 -15.35
C SER A 208 -7.78 6.79 -14.67
N LEU A 209 -6.76 6.77 -13.80
CA LEU A 209 -6.40 5.54 -13.05
C LEU A 209 -7.22 5.42 -11.77
N LEU A 210 -7.55 6.55 -11.14
CA LEU A 210 -8.42 6.62 -9.97
C LEU A 210 -9.90 6.44 -10.31
N SER A 211 -10.30 6.61 -11.58
CA SER A 211 -11.71 6.52 -11.96
C SER A 211 -12.31 5.20 -11.50
N TYR A 212 -13.37 5.26 -10.71
CA TYR A 212 -14.18 4.10 -10.38
C TYR A 212 -14.57 3.34 -11.64
N ASP A 213 -14.58 2.01 -11.53
CA ASP A 213 -14.84 1.12 -12.66
C ASP A 213 -13.79 1.22 -13.78
N ASN A 214 -12.52 1.37 -13.39
CA ASN A 214 -11.43 1.24 -14.33
C ASN A 214 -11.35 -0.22 -14.82
N THR A 215 -11.51 -0.43 -16.13
CA THR A 215 -11.45 -1.76 -16.76
C THR A 215 -10.15 -2.48 -16.43
N ARG A 216 -9.03 -1.76 -16.31
CA ARG A 216 -7.72 -2.35 -16.01
C ARG A 216 -7.59 -2.83 -14.56
N LEU A 217 -8.16 -2.11 -13.59
CA LEU A 217 -8.21 -2.56 -12.19
C LEU A 217 -9.10 -3.81 -12.08
N ARG A 218 -10.21 -3.84 -12.84
CA ARG A 218 -11.03 -5.05 -12.98
C ARG A 218 -10.27 -6.21 -13.62
N ASP A 219 -9.50 -5.95 -14.67
CA ASP A 219 -8.71 -6.98 -15.35
C ASP A 219 -7.66 -7.56 -14.40
N LYS A 220 -6.94 -6.73 -13.65
CA LYS A 220 -5.98 -7.17 -12.62
C LYS A 220 -6.64 -7.97 -11.51
N THR A 221 -7.76 -7.46 -10.98
CA THR A 221 -8.56 -8.17 -9.97
C THR A 221 -9.03 -9.52 -10.51
N HIS A 222 -9.52 -9.55 -11.75
CA HIS A 222 -9.97 -10.78 -12.40
C HIS A 222 -8.82 -11.77 -12.63
N THR A 223 -7.63 -11.29 -13.01
CA THR A 223 -6.42 -12.10 -13.11
C THR A 223 -6.05 -12.69 -11.76
N LEU A 224 -6.00 -11.87 -10.70
CA LEU A 224 -5.75 -12.34 -9.33
C LEU A 224 -6.76 -13.41 -8.88
N THR A 225 -8.06 -13.16 -9.07
CA THR A 225 -9.12 -14.14 -8.76
C THR A 225 -8.98 -15.41 -9.60
N SER A 226 -8.57 -15.31 -10.86
CA SER A 226 -8.37 -16.46 -11.75
C SER A 226 -7.16 -17.29 -11.32
N LEU A 227 -6.05 -16.64 -11.00
CA LEU A 227 -4.85 -17.29 -10.47
C LEU A 227 -5.15 -17.99 -9.14
N ARG A 228 -5.93 -17.36 -8.25
CA ARG A 228 -6.36 -17.96 -6.97
C ARG A 228 -7.23 -19.20 -7.09
N LYS A 229 -7.86 -19.43 -8.25
CA LYS A 229 -8.57 -20.70 -8.51
C LYS A 229 -7.60 -21.85 -8.77
N VAL A 230 -6.41 -21.55 -9.29
CA VAL A 230 -5.35 -22.53 -9.59
C VAL A 230 -4.40 -22.69 -8.40
N PHE A 231 -3.99 -21.57 -7.81
CA PHE A 231 -3.11 -21.48 -6.65
C PHE A 231 -3.89 -20.88 -5.47
N PRO A 232 -4.69 -21.69 -4.74
CA PRO A 232 -5.52 -21.17 -3.67
C PRO A 232 -4.69 -20.61 -2.52
N PHE A 233 -4.98 -19.38 -2.11
CA PHE A 233 -4.48 -18.75 -0.88
C PHE A 233 -5.53 -17.80 -0.29
N PRO A 234 -5.51 -17.58 1.04
CA PRO A 234 -6.40 -16.63 1.71
C PRO A 234 -6.07 -15.18 1.32
N LEU A 235 -7.12 -14.40 1.04
CA LEU A 235 -7.06 -12.96 0.84
C LEU A 235 -7.99 -12.31 1.86
N PHE A 236 -7.49 -11.30 2.56
CA PHE A 236 -8.25 -10.56 3.56
C PHE A 236 -8.21 -9.07 3.27
N CYS A 237 -9.39 -8.44 3.19
CA CYS A 237 -9.55 -7.04 2.86
C CYS A 237 -9.89 -6.19 4.09
N PHE A 238 -9.03 -5.23 4.41
CA PHE A 238 -9.32 -4.17 5.36
C PHE A 238 -9.73 -2.89 4.65
N HIS A 239 -10.75 -2.21 5.18
CA HIS A 239 -11.22 -0.94 4.65
C HIS A 239 -11.43 0.11 5.75
N GLU A 240 -11.34 1.38 5.35
CA GLU A 240 -11.53 2.53 6.22
C GLU A 240 -13.01 2.77 6.55
N VAL A 241 -13.25 3.45 7.66
CA VAL A 241 -14.59 3.92 8.08
C VAL A 241 -14.63 5.45 8.20
N PHE A 242 -13.50 6.10 8.46
CA PHE A 242 -13.42 7.55 8.58
C PHE A 242 -12.93 8.19 7.28
N GLU A 243 -13.46 9.38 7.00
CA GLU A 243 -13.06 10.16 5.85
C GLU A 243 -11.63 10.68 6.01
N THR A 244 -10.85 10.57 4.94
CA THR A 244 -9.52 11.17 4.85
C THR A 244 -9.64 12.64 4.53
N THR A 245 -8.88 13.48 5.25
CA THR A 245 -8.81 14.92 4.97
C THR A 245 -7.67 15.18 4.00
N PHE A 246 -7.99 15.61 2.78
CA PHE A 246 -6.99 15.71 1.71
C PHE A 246 -6.22 17.03 1.70
N THR A 247 -6.68 18.03 2.45
CA THR A 247 -6.01 19.32 2.59
C THR A 247 -5.54 19.52 4.02
N LYS A 248 -4.25 19.76 4.23
CA LYS A 248 -3.70 20.18 5.54
C LYS A 248 -3.87 21.68 5.76
N LEU A 249 -5.09 22.18 5.56
CA LEU A 249 -5.42 23.56 5.86
C LEU A 249 -5.68 23.71 7.37
N PRO A 250 -5.68 24.95 7.91
CA PRO A 250 -6.11 25.20 9.28
C PRO A 250 -7.48 24.55 9.54
N PRO A 251 -7.78 24.06 10.76
CA PRO A 251 -9.01 23.30 11.07
C PRO A 251 -10.31 23.98 10.59
N MET A 252 -10.33 25.31 10.63
CA MET A 252 -11.42 26.18 10.16
C MET A 252 -11.63 26.21 8.64
N LEU A 253 -10.70 25.68 7.85
CA LEU A 253 -10.73 25.61 6.38
C LEU A 253 -10.72 24.16 5.83
N ASN A 254 -10.79 23.14 6.70
CA ASN A 254 -10.75 21.74 6.31
C ASN A 254 -12.11 21.23 5.83
N PHE A 255 -12.47 21.58 4.61
CA PHE A 255 -13.76 21.22 4.02
C PHE A 255 -13.73 20.00 3.09
N PHE A 256 -12.54 19.50 2.73
CA PHE A 256 -12.40 18.39 1.77
C PHE A 256 -12.07 17.08 2.48
N LYS A 257 -13.14 16.35 2.80
CA LYS A 257 -13.09 15.01 3.37
C LYS A 257 -13.86 14.04 2.48
N ALA A 258 -13.34 12.84 2.32
CA ALA A 258 -14.05 11.73 1.69
C ALA A 258 -13.46 10.40 2.15
N ILE A 259 -14.28 9.35 2.09
CA ILE A 259 -13.77 7.98 2.03
C ILE A 259 -12.97 7.85 0.73
N VAL A 260 -11.71 7.44 0.83
CA VAL A 260 -10.80 7.35 -0.33
C VAL A 260 -11.19 6.14 -1.17
N VAL A 261 -11.48 5.01 -0.51
CA VAL A 261 -11.85 3.76 -1.16
C VAL A 261 -13.12 3.21 -0.54
N ASP A 262 -14.22 3.22 -1.31
CA ASP A 262 -15.46 2.58 -0.91
C ASP A 262 -15.24 1.10 -0.56
N GLU A 263 -15.94 0.57 0.44
CA GLU A 263 -15.90 -0.85 0.83
C GLU A 263 -16.03 -1.80 -0.38
N ALA A 264 -17.01 -1.53 -1.26
CA ALA A 264 -17.27 -2.34 -2.44
C ALA A 264 -16.12 -2.34 -3.46
N SER A 265 -15.17 -1.41 -3.34
CA SER A 265 -13.92 -1.37 -4.12
C SER A 265 -12.73 -1.89 -3.32
N ALA A 266 -12.71 -1.66 -2.00
CA ALA A 266 -11.68 -2.16 -1.08
C ALA A 266 -11.67 -3.68 -0.94
N CYS A 267 -12.80 -4.33 -1.28
CA CYS A 267 -13.01 -5.75 -1.06
C CYS A 267 -13.39 -6.50 -2.33
N ILE A 268 -12.92 -7.74 -2.45
CA ILE A 268 -13.28 -8.66 -3.52
C ILE A 268 -14.47 -9.51 -3.04
N PRO A 269 -15.60 -9.57 -3.78
CA PRO A 269 -16.76 -10.35 -3.35
C PRO A 269 -16.43 -11.82 -3.10
N GLY A 270 -16.76 -12.31 -1.90
CA GLY A 270 -16.53 -13.69 -1.48
C GLY A 270 -15.25 -13.90 -0.66
N ASP A 271 -14.39 -12.90 -0.54
CA ASP A 271 -13.23 -12.93 0.35
C ASP A 271 -13.56 -12.43 1.77
N GLU A 272 -12.72 -12.80 2.74
CA GLU A 272 -12.85 -12.32 4.12
C GLU A 272 -12.52 -10.82 4.18
N GLN A 273 -13.26 -10.07 5.00
CA GLN A 273 -13.09 -8.63 5.13
C GLN A 273 -13.38 -8.14 6.55
N ALA A 274 -12.78 -7.00 6.92
CA ALA A 274 -13.12 -6.26 8.13
C ALA A 274 -12.90 -4.76 7.94
N HIS A 275 -13.61 -3.97 8.74
CA HIS A 275 -13.45 -2.53 8.78
C HIS A 275 -12.51 -2.11 9.91
N LEU A 276 -11.76 -1.04 9.71
CA LEU A 276 -10.93 -0.41 10.74
C LEU A 276 -11.47 0.99 11.05
N GLN A 277 -11.50 1.36 12.34
CA GLN A 277 -11.98 2.66 12.81
C GLN A 277 -10.91 3.74 12.61
N VAL A 278 -10.49 3.93 11.36
CA VAL A 278 -9.41 4.81 10.91
C VAL A 278 -9.76 5.43 9.57
N ASN A 279 -8.97 6.43 9.15
CA ASN A 279 -8.98 6.94 7.78
C ASN A 279 -7.96 6.18 6.89
N HIS A 280 -7.98 6.43 5.58
CA HIS A 280 -7.13 5.75 4.60
C HIS A 280 -5.63 5.85 4.88
N ASP A 281 -5.18 7.03 5.33
CA ASP A 281 -3.77 7.30 5.60
C ASP A 281 -3.28 6.55 6.86
N GLU A 282 -4.20 6.14 7.72
CA GLU A 282 -3.95 5.44 8.97
C GLU A 282 -4.13 3.92 8.85
N LEU A 283 -4.66 3.40 7.73
CA LEU A 283 -4.86 1.96 7.51
C LEU A 283 -3.59 1.13 7.64
N ASN A 284 -2.41 1.73 7.46
CA ASN A 284 -1.12 1.06 7.53
C ASN A 284 -0.18 1.63 8.62
N LYS A 285 -0.72 2.44 9.56
CA LYS A 285 0.05 3.07 10.64
C LYS A 285 -0.61 2.80 11.97
N TYR A 286 0.17 2.36 12.95
CA TYR A 286 -0.37 1.98 14.26
C TYR A 286 0.44 2.54 15.41
N SER A 287 -0.27 3.03 16.41
CA SER A 287 0.32 3.73 17.56
C SER A 287 1.10 2.84 18.52
N GLY A 288 0.93 1.51 18.46
CA GLY A 288 1.60 0.56 19.33
C GLY A 288 0.90 -0.80 19.40
N PRO A 289 1.35 -1.71 20.29
CA PRO A 289 0.82 -3.08 20.37
C PRO A 289 -0.61 -3.14 20.93
N GLU A 290 -1.03 -2.12 21.67
CA GLU A 290 -2.39 -1.99 22.22
C GLU A 290 -3.36 -1.27 21.27
N ASP A 291 -2.88 -0.85 20.09
CA ASP A 291 -3.73 -0.26 19.06
C ASP A 291 -4.71 -1.31 18.53
N LYS A 292 -6.02 -1.02 18.60
CA LYS A 292 -7.06 -1.97 18.20
C LYS A 292 -6.96 -2.36 16.73
N SER A 293 -6.62 -1.42 15.87
CA SER A 293 -6.48 -1.68 14.43
C SER A 293 -5.26 -2.57 14.19
N TYR A 294 -4.15 -2.31 14.90
CA TYR A 294 -2.98 -3.18 14.86
C TYR A 294 -3.30 -4.61 15.29
N GLN A 295 -3.97 -4.79 16.44
CA GLN A 295 -4.31 -6.12 16.97
C GLN A 295 -5.13 -6.94 15.98
N ILE A 296 -6.09 -6.32 15.30
CA ILE A 296 -6.91 -6.99 14.29
C ILE A 296 -6.04 -7.40 13.08
N VAL A 297 -5.23 -6.47 12.57
CA VAL A 297 -4.42 -6.69 11.36
C VAL A 297 -3.30 -7.70 11.63
N SER A 298 -2.56 -7.56 12.73
CA SER A 298 -1.46 -8.45 13.09
C SER A 298 -1.97 -9.86 13.40
N SER A 299 -3.15 -10.00 14.01
CA SER A 299 -3.79 -11.30 14.23
C SER A 299 -4.08 -12.03 12.92
N GLU A 300 -4.61 -11.33 11.91
CA GLU A 300 -4.89 -11.94 10.61
C GLU A 300 -3.59 -12.30 9.87
N ILE A 301 -2.56 -11.43 9.88
CA ILE A 301 -1.24 -11.75 9.31
C ILE A 301 -0.65 -12.99 10.00
N ALA A 302 -0.73 -13.07 11.33
CA ALA A 302 -0.24 -14.20 12.09
C ALA A 302 -1.02 -15.50 11.79
N LYS A 303 -2.34 -15.41 11.62
CA LYS A 303 -3.20 -16.53 11.18
C LYS A 303 -2.79 -17.03 9.79
N MET A 304 -2.54 -16.13 8.83
CA MET A 304 -2.04 -16.51 7.50
C MET A 304 -0.67 -17.19 7.59
N CYS A 305 0.27 -16.59 8.33
CA CYS A 305 1.63 -17.11 8.49
C CYS A 305 1.66 -18.51 9.12
N LYS A 306 0.83 -18.76 10.14
CA LYS A 306 0.69 -20.09 10.78
C LYS A 306 0.15 -21.16 9.83
N ASN A 307 -0.64 -20.77 8.83
CA ASN A 307 -1.28 -21.70 7.90
C ASN A 307 -0.52 -21.92 6.58
N THR A 308 0.62 -21.24 6.38
CA THR A 308 1.41 -21.25 5.14
C THR A 308 1.70 -22.66 4.61
N ALA A 309 2.18 -23.58 5.44
CA ALA A 309 2.49 -24.94 5.04
C ALA A 309 1.27 -25.70 4.47
N THR A 310 0.09 -25.47 5.04
CA THR A 310 -1.17 -26.05 4.54
C THR A 310 -1.55 -25.44 3.20
N VAL A 311 -1.38 -24.13 3.03
CA VAL A 311 -1.68 -23.42 1.79
C VAL A 311 -0.78 -23.91 0.65
N ILE A 312 0.54 -23.92 0.86
CA ILE A 312 1.50 -24.38 -0.16
C ILE A 312 1.25 -25.85 -0.54
N LYS A 313 0.93 -26.72 0.43
CA LYS A 313 0.56 -28.11 0.12
C LYS A 313 -0.66 -28.20 -0.80
N ARG A 314 -1.72 -27.43 -0.51
CA ARG A 314 -2.94 -27.40 -1.36
C ARG A 314 -2.66 -26.86 -2.75
N GLN A 315 -1.78 -25.88 -2.90
CA GLN A 315 -1.34 -25.37 -4.19
C GLN A 315 -0.63 -26.45 -5.00
N ASN A 316 0.32 -27.16 -4.38
CA ASN A 316 1.04 -28.27 -5.02
C ASN A 316 0.12 -29.45 -5.41
N ASP A 317 -0.93 -29.71 -4.64
CA ASP A 317 -1.92 -30.75 -4.97
C ASP A 317 -2.86 -30.30 -6.11
N SER A 318 -3.22 -29.01 -6.15
CA SER A 318 -4.04 -28.42 -7.23
C SER A 318 -3.27 -28.39 -8.55
N ASP A 319 -1.97 -28.06 -8.51
CA ASP A 319 -1.06 -28.07 -9.66
C ASP A 319 -1.02 -29.44 -10.36
N LYS A 320 -0.83 -30.53 -9.58
CA LYS A 320 -0.83 -31.91 -10.11
C LYS A 320 -2.13 -32.28 -10.83
N SER A 321 -3.25 -31.67 -10.46
CA SER A 321 -4.55 -31.94 -11.07
C SER A 321 -4.82 -31.14 -12.36
N SER A 322 -4.03 -30.08 -12.63
CA SER A 322 -4.22 -29.16 -13.76
C SER A 322 -2.90 -28.77 -14.47
N PRO A 323 -2.16 -29.75 -15.04
CA PRO A 323 -0.79 -29.54 -15.57
C PRO A 323 -0.68 -28.60 -16.78
N MET A 324 -1.79 -28.21 -17.40
CA MET A 324 -1.82 -27.33 -18.58
C MET A 324 -1.35 -25.89 -18.28
N TYR A 325 -1.42 -25.44 -17.02
CA TYR A 325 -0.98 -24.10 -16.61
C TYR A 325 0.52 -24.05 -16.26
N TRP A 326 1.09 -25.15 -15.78
CA TRP A 326 2.47 -25.19 -15.28
C TRP A 326 3.55 -25.05 -16.36
N GLY A 327 3.25 -25.50 -17.59
CA GLY A 327 4.16 -25.38 -18.73
C GLY A 327 4.53 -23.94 -19.10
N ARG A 328 3.79 -22.94 -18.60
CA ARG A 328 4.03 -21.51 -18.82
C ARG A 328 4.82 -20.84 -17.66
N TYR A 329 4.82 -21.40 -16.45
CA TYR A 329 5.32 -20.73 -15.24
C TYR A 329 6.58 -21.38 -14.58
N VAL A 330 7.05 -22.55 -15.05
CA VAL A 330 8.19 -23.28 -14.43
C VAL A 330 9.43 -23.41 -15.31
N ARG A 331 9.51 -22.63 -16.39
CA ARG A 331 10.75 -22.50 -17.16
C ARG A 331 11.41 -21.15 -16.88
N THR A 332 11.98 -20.97 -15.70
CA THR A 332 13.11 -20.06 -15.43
C THR A 332 13.95 -20.61 -14.31
#